data_AF-A0A7S1NVM5-F1
#
_entry.id   AF-A0A7S1NVM5-F1
#
_cell.length_a   1.000
_cell.length_b   1.000
_cell.length_c   1.000
_cell.angle_alpha   90.00
_cell.angle_beta   90.00
_cell.angle_gamma   90.00
#
_symmetry.space_group_name_H-M   'P 1'
#
loop_
_entity.id
_entity.type
_entity.pdbx_description
1 polymer ?
#
loop_
_entity_poly.entity_id
_entity_poly.type
_entity_poly.pdbx_seq_one_letter_code
_entity_poly.pdbx_strand_id
1 'polypeptide(L)'
;TFSRQGGGRCHDCGGLRPSGFGGGPRRCSYLNRLFCHQCHTNQKAVLPFRVLSAWDFVTYTVCNGAFHYLANNYDLPTLRAADIAPSVYRKCLPLQSARVIRRQLGLLGDVIRECPNKAFAKQHLDA
;
A
#
# COMPACT_ATOMS: atom_id res chain seq x y z
N THR A 1 11.10 15.22 13.92
CA THR A 1 12.47 15.60 13.52
C THR A 1 13.25 14.35 13.13
N PHE A 2 13.47 14.19 11.83
CA PHE A 2 13.95 12.97 11.16
C PHE A 2 15.49 12.85 11.15
N SER A 3 16.14 13.19 12.26
CA SER A 3 17.57 13.52 12.30
C SER A 3 18.36 12.73 13.34
N ARG A 4 18.14 11.41 13.46
CA ARG A 4 18.95 10.58 14.38
C ARG A 4 19.22 9.14 13.93
N GLN A 5 19.38 8.88 12.62
CA GLN A 5 20.22 7.74 12.22
C GLN A 5 21.68 8.19 12.21
N GLY A 6 22.24 8.25 13.41
CA GLY A 6 23.66 8.43 13.62
C GLY A 6 24.44 7.29 12.95
N GLY A 7 25.38 7.66 12.09
CA GLY A 7 26.44 6.76 11.65
C GLY A 7 26.49 6.45 10.15
N GLY A 8 25.75 7.14 9.27
CA GLY A 8 25.98 7.02 7.83
C GLY A 8 26.01 5.57 7.30
N ARG A 9 25.17 4.69 7.86
CA ARG A 9 25.06 3.27 7.48
C ARG A 9 23.79 3.02 6.69
N CYS A 10 23.81 1.97 5.88
CA CYS A 10 22.61 1.45 5.22
C CYS A 10 21.61 0.93 6.27
N HIS A 11 20.32 1.26 6.11
CA HIS A 11 19.27 0.78 7.03
C HIS A 11 19.09 -0.74 7.01
N ASP A 12 19.34 -1.38 5.87
CA ASP A 12 19.05 -2.80 5.64
C ASP A 12 20.25 -3.69 6.00
N CYS A 13 21.38 -3.51 5.30
CA CYS A 13 22.57 -4.34 5.50
C CYS A 13 23.54 -3.82 6.57
N GLY A 14 23.30 -2.63 7.15
CA GLY A 14 24.21 -2.01 8.12
C GLY A 14 25.57 -1.56 7.56
N GLY A 15 25.87 -1.81 6.28
CA GLY A 15 27.13 -1.46 5.65
C GLY A 15 27.45 0.04 5.71
N LEU A 16 28.73 0.37 5.91
CA LEU A 16 29.24 1.73 5.85
C LEU A 16 29.03 2.31 4.44
N ARG A 17 28.72 3.60 4.36
CA ARG A 17 28.63 4.29 3.06
C ARG A 17 30.00 4.27 2.39
N PRO A 18 30.11 3.84 1.12
CA PRO A 18 31.34 4.04 0.38
C PRO A 18 31.63 5.55 0.34
N SER A 19 32.78 5.94 0.89
CA SER A 19 33.24 7.33 1.03
C SER A 19 33.81 7.89 -0.28
N GLY A 20 33.65 7.22 -1.42
CA GLY A 20 34.14 7.70 -2.72
C GLY A 20 33.58 6.97 -3.93
N PHE A 21 33.46 7.72 -5.03
CA PHE A 21 33.22 7.36 -6.44
C PHE A 21 31.89 6.72 -6.89
N GLY A 22 30.94 6.45 -6.00
CA GLY A 22 29.65 5.83 -6.38
C GLY A 22 28.40 6.72 -6.34
N GLY A 23 28.51 8.02 -6.03
CA GLY A 23 27.35 8.86 -5.71
C GLY A 23 26.79 8.58 -4.29
N GLY A 24 25.97 9.51 -3.77
CA GLY A 24 25.43 9.44 -2.42
C GLY A 24 24.49 8.26 -2.15
N PRO A 25 24.09 8.00 -0.89
CA PRO A 25 23.11 6.99 -0.55
C PRO A 25 21.75 7.36 -1.14
N ARG A 26 20.90 6.34 -1.34
CA ARG A 26 19.55 6.51 -1.89
C ARG A 26 18.53 6.53 -0.75
N ARG A 27 17.53 7.40 -0.87
CA ARG A 27 16.44 7.49 0.11
C ARG A 27 15.24 6.67 -0.37
N CYS A 28 14.79 5.73 0.44
CA CYS A 28 13.53 5.02 0.20
C CYS A 28 12.35 5.91 0.58
N SER A 29 11.44 6.17 -0.37
CA SER A 29 10.27 7.01 -0.13
C SER A 29 9.22 6.38 0.80
N TYR A 30 9.19 5.05 0.88
CA TYR A 30 8.26 4.30 1.75
C TYR A 30 8.69 4.33 3.22
N LEU A 31 9.95 3.99 3.51
CA LEU A 31 10.49 3.94 4.88
C LEU A 31 11.09 5.28 5.35
N ASN A 32 11.34 6.20 4.42
CA ASN A 32 12.06 7.46 4.63
C ASN A 32 13.46 7.26 5.26
N ARG A 33 14.12 6.14 4.98
CA ARG A 33 15.47 5.79 5.45
C ARG A 33 16.47 5.80 4.29
N LEU A 34 17.77 5.86 4.61
CA LEU A 34 18.87 5.82 3.65
C LEU A 34 19.40 4.40 3.44
N PHE A 35 19.77 4.08 2.20
CA PHE A 35 20.22 2.76 1.76
C PHE A 35 21.44 2.87 0.85
N CYS A 36 22.27 1.83 0.84
CA CYS A 36 23.33 1.67 -0.15
C CYS A 36 22.73 1.28 -1.52
N HIS A 37 23.58 1.26 -2.55
CA HIS A 37 23.13 1.02 -3.93
C HIS A 37 22.71 -0.42 -4.18
N GLN A 38 23.22 -1.37 -3.40
CA GLN A 38 22.80 -2.79 -3.45
C GLN A 38 21.40 -2.97 -2.85
N CYS A 39 21.12 -2.40 -1.67
CA CYS A 39 19.82 -2.51 -1.01
C CYS A 39 18.73 -1.60 -1.62
N HIS A 40 19.11 -0.68 -2.51
CA HIS A 40 18.19 0.25 -3.15
C HIS A 40 18.56 0.46 -4.61
N THR A 41 18.00 -0.37 -5.50
CA THR A 41 18.28 -0.35 -6.94
C THR A 41 17.43 0.66 -7.73
N ASN A 42 16.80 1.62 -7.05
CA ASN A 42 15.87 2.60 -7.64
C ASN A 42 14.59 1.99 -8.22
N GLN A 43 14.17 0.84 -7.68
CA GLN A 43 12.83 0.32 -7.92
C GLN A 43 11.78 1.37 -7.57
N LYS A 44 10.67 1.37 -8.30
CA LYS A 44 9.57 2.32 -8.12
C LYS A 44 8.28 1.61 -7.76
N ALA A 45 7.58 2.13 -6.77
CA ALA A 45 6.28 1.60 -6.35
C ALA A 45 5.33 2.74 -5.97
N VAL A 46 4.03 2.47 -6.08
CA VAL A 46 2.98 3.32 -5.51
C VAL A 46 3.06 3.26 -3.99
N LEU A 47 2.90 4.39 -3.31
CA LEU A 47 2.98 4.46 -1.85
C LEU A 47 1.56 4.46 -1.24
N PRO A 48 1.17 3.42 -0.47
CA PRO A 48 -0.21 3.31 0.02
C PRO A 48 -0.69 4.50 0.86
N PHE A 49 0.19 5.10 1.66
CA PHE A 49 -0.16 6.29 2.44
C PHE A 49 -0.50 7.51 1.57
N ARG A 50 0.10 7.63 0.37
CA ARG A 50 -0.19 8.72 -0.58
C ARG A 50 -1.51 8.48 -1.30
N VAL A 51 -1.77 7.23 -1.69
CA VAL A 51 -3.09 6.84 -2.23
C VAL A 51 -4.19 7.20 -1.24
N LEU A 52 -4.03 6.85 0.05
CA LEU A 52 -5.04 7.11 1.07
C LEU A 52 -5.19 8.59 1.43
N SER A 53 -4.11 9.36 1.50
CA SER A 53 -4.17 10.77 1.94
C SER A 53 -4.50 11.75 0.81
N ALA A 54 -3.97 11.50 -0.39
CA ALA A 54 -3.97 12.43 -1.52
C ALA A 54 -4.55 11.83 -2.81
N TRP A 55 -5.00 10.57 -2.80
CA TRP A 55 -5.46 9.87 -4.01
C TRP A 55 -4.40 9.85 -5.12
N ASP A 56 -3.14 9.71 -4.71
CA ASP A 56 -1.96 9.81 -5.56
C ASP A 56 -1.37 8.42 -5.85
N PHE A 57 -1.39 8.05 -7.13
CA PHE A 57 -0.89 6.78 -7.66
C PHE A 57 0.46 6.92 -8.37
N VAL A 58 1.15 8.06 -8.23
CA VAL A 58 2.50 8.23 -8.76
C VAL A 58 3.44 7.23 -8.10
N THR A 59 4.39 6.71 -8.89
CA THR A 59 5.40 5.79 -8.39
C THR A 59 6.64 6.55 -7.90
N TYR A 60 7.15 6.11 -6.75
CA TYR A 60 8.30 6.73 -6.08
C TYR A 60 9.41 5.72 -5.88
N THR A 61 10.65 6.18 -5.85
CA THR A 61 11.81 5.31 -5.62
C THR A 61 11.79 4.75 -4.20
N VAL A 62 11.95 3.43 -4.10
CA VAL A 62 11.93 2.66 -2.85
C VAL A 62 13.11 1.68 -2.79
N CYS A 63 13.48 1.26 -1.57
CA CYS A 63 14.45 0.18 -1.40
C CYS A 63 13.88 -1.16 -1.88
N ASN A 64 14.75 -2.13 -2.17
CA ASN A 64 14.33 -3.42 -2.73
C ASN A 64 13.35 -4.15 -1.80
N GLY A 65 13.62 -4.16 -0.49
CA GLY A 65 12.73 -4.79 0.50
C GLY A 65 11.33 -4.16 0.52
N ALA A 66 11.24 -2.82 0.48
CA ALA A 66 9.96 -2.13 0.41
C ALA A 66 9.23 -2.40 -0.92
N PHE A 67 9.95 -2.47 -2.04
CA PHE A 67 9.37 -2.82 -3.33
C PHE A 67 8.71 -4.21 -3.28
N HIS A 68 9.43 -5.23 -2.83
CA HIS A 68 8.90 -6.60 -2.72
C HIS A 68 7.73 -6.68 -1.73
N TYR A 69 7.83 -6.00 -0.59
CA TYR A 69 6.72 -5.91 0.36
C TYR A 69 5.47 -5.31 -0.29
N LEU A 70 5.59 -4.17 -0.96
CA LEU A 70 4.46 -3.51 -1.60
C LEU A 70 3.85 -4.36 -2.73
N ALA A 71 4.68 -5.03 -3.53
CA ALA A 71 4.22 -5.94 -4.57
C ALA A 71 3.44 -7.13 -3.99
N ASN A 72 3.99 -7.79 -2.96
CA ASN A 72 3.36 -8.96 -2.33
C ASN A 72 2.06 -8.63 -1.59
N ASN A 73 1.83 -7.36 -1.25
CA ASN A 73 0.64 -6.91 -0.52
C ASN A 73 -0.33 -6.13 -1.42
N TYR A 74 -0.08 -6.03 -2.73
CA TYR A 74 -0.89 -5.19 -3.63
C TYR A 74 -2.35 -5.66 -3.71
N ASP A 75 -2.57 -6.96 -3.85
CA ASP A 75 -3.92 -7.55 -3.98
C ASP A 75 -4.51 -8.02 -2.63
N LEU A 76 -3.77 -7.84 -1.53
CA LEU A 76 -4.23 -8.27 -0.21
C LEU A 76 -5.04 -7.15 0.48
N PRO A 77 -6.16 -7.46 1.15
CA PRO A 77 -6.99 -6.48 1.85
C PRO A 77 -6.37 -6.02 3.18
N THR A 78 -5.13 -5.53 3.15
CA THR A 78 -4.32 -5.18 4.33
C THR A 78 -4.65 -3.81 4.92
N LEU A 79 -5.35 -2.95 4.16
CA LEU A 79 -5.59 -1.56 4.53
C LEU A 79 -7.09 -1.25 4.62
N ARG A 80 -7.54 -0.87 5.81
CA ARG A 80 -8.89 -0.33 6.02
C ARG A 80 -8.87 1.19 5.85
N ALA A 81 -9.18 1.65 4.64
CA ALA A 81 -9.17 3.08 4.29
C ALA A 81 -10.09 3.93 5.20
N ALA A 82 -11.18 3.37 5.70
CA ALA A 82 -12.09 4.06 6.62
C ALA A 82 -11.47 4.39 7.98
N ASP A 83 -10.51 3.58 8.46
CA ASP A 83 -9.86 3.78 9.76
C ASP A 83 -8.63 4.68 9.62
N ILE A 84 -7.93 4.59 8.49
CA ILE A 84 -6.67 5.30 8.27
C ILE A 84 -6.91 6.71 7.71
N ALA A 85 -7.79 6.84 6.72
CA ALA A 85 -8.02 8.10 6.00
C ALA A 85 -9.48 8.25 5.54
N PRO A 86 -10.47 8.30 6.46
CA PRO A 86 -11.89 8.35 6.09
C PRO A 86 -12.27 9.51 5.16
N SER A 87 -11.50 10.60 5.16
CA SER A 87 -11.69 11.72 4.23
C SER A 87 -11.49 11.36 2.75
N VAL A 88 -10.78 10.27 2.43
CA VAL A 88 -10.50 9.85 1.05
C VAL A 88 -11.78 9.60 0.25
N TYR A 89 -12.82 9.10 0.92
CA TYR A 89 -14.12 8.86 0.30
C TYR A 89 -14.85 10.16 -0.08
N ARG A 90 -14.60 11.27 0.63
CA ARG A 90 -15.15 12.57 0.26
C ARG A 90 -14.41 13.19 -0.93
N LYS A 91 -13.10 12.89 -1.04
CA LYS A 91 -12.24 13.40 -2.11
C LYS A 91 -12.41 12.63 -3.42
N CYS A 92 -12.74 11.34 -3.35
CA CYS A 92 -12.89 10.47 -4.52
C CYS A 92 -14.30 9.86 -4.57
N LEU A 93 -15.16 10.44 -5.41
CA LEU A 93 -16.54 9.98 -5.58
C LEU A 93 -16.64 8.53 -6.08
N PRO A 94 -15.85 8.07 -7.08
CA PRO A 94 -15.90 6.66 -7.49
C PRO A 94 -15.61 5.69 -6.35
N LEU A 95 -14.65 6.01 -5.48
CA LEU A 95 -14.33 5.18 -4.32
C LEU A 95 -15.50 5.13 -3.31
N GLN A 96 -16.16 6.26 -3.08
CA GLN A 96 -17.35 6.32 -2.21
C GLN A 96 -18.51 5.51 -2.80
N SER A 97 -18.76 5.61 -4.11
CA SER A 97 -19.77 4.79 -4.80
C SER A 97 -19.47 3.30 -4.65
N ALA A 98 -18.22 2.88 -4.89
CA ALA A 98 -17.79 1.50 -4.70
C ALA A 98 -17.96 1.02 -3.24
N ARG A 99 -17.71 1.89 -2.25
CA ARG A 99 -17.96 1.58 -0.83
C ARG A 99 -19.45 1.37 -0.54
N VAL A 100 -20.34 2.18 -1.11
CA VAL A 100 -21.79 2.04 -0.92
C VAL A 100 -22.26 0.72 -1.52
N ILE A 101 -21.89 0.42 -2.77
CA ILE A 101 -22.24 -0.84 -3.45
C ILE A 101 -21.73 -2.03 -2.64
N ARG A 102 -20.46 -2.01 -2.19
CA ARG A 102 -19.90 -3.10 -1.38
C ARG A 102 -20.68 -3.34 -0.08
N ARG A 103 -21.18 -2.29 0.56
CA ARG A 103 -22.02 -2.40 1.78
C ARG A 103 -23.39 -3.00 1.46
N GLN A 104 -24.02 -2.56 0.37
CA GLN A 104 -25.30 -3.12 -0.07
C GLN A 104 -25.18 -4.60 -0.42
N LEU A 105 -24.11 -4.99 -1.12
CA LEU A 105 -23.81 -6.39 -1.43
C LEU A 105 -23.55 -7.22 -0.16
N GLY A 106 -22.92 -6.65 0.87
CA GLY A 106 -22.76 -7.31 2.17
C GLY A 106 -24.10 -7.65 2.81
N LEU A 107 -25.00 -6.66 2.90
CA LEU A 107 -26.35 -6.85 3.45
C LEU A 107 -27.17 -7.87 2.64
N LEU A 108 -27.11 -7.78 1.31
CA LEU A 108 -27.78 -8.73 0.42
C LEU A 108 -27.20 -10.14 0.61
N GLY A 109 -25.88 -10.26 0.73
CA GLY A 109 -25.20 -11.52 0.99
C GLY A 109 -25.62 -12.17 2.31
N ASP A 110 -25.90 -11.36 3.35
CA ASP A 110 -26.42 -11.85 4.63
C ASP A 110 -27.84 -12.42 4.48
N VAL A 111 -28.74 -11.69 3.82
CA VAL A 111 -30.11 -12.16 3.53
C VAL A 111 -30.11 -13.46 2.74
N ILE A 112 -29.25 -13.55 1.72
CA ILE A 112 -29.14 -14.75 0.88
C ILE A 112 -28.62 -15.95 1.69
N ARG A 113 -27.70 -15.73 2.63
CA ARG A 113 -27.16 -16.78 3.50
C ARG A 113 -28.22 -17.37 4.42
N GLU A 114 -29.19 -16.56 4.81
CA GLU A 114 -30.33 -16.93 5.65
C GLU A 114 -31.53 -17.47 4.84
N CYS A 115 -31.50 -17.34 3.51
CA CYS A 115 -32.58 -17.80 2.65
C CYS A 115 -32.79 -19.34 2.79
N PRO A 116 -34.03 -19.82 2.96
CA PRO A 116 -34.32 -21.25 3.02
C PRO A 116 -33.93 -22.01 1.75
N ASN A 117 -33.94 -21.34 0.59
CA ASN A 117 -33.66 -21.95 -0.72
C ASN A 117 -32.29 -21.53 -1.27
N LYS A 118 -31.22 -21.81 -0.51
CA LYS A 118 -29.83 -21.38 -0.80
C LYS A 118 -29.31 -21.85 -2.15
N ALA A 119 -29.77 -23.01 -2.63
CA ALA A 119 -29.36 -23.59 -3.91
C ALA A 119 -29.76 -22.69 -5.10
N PHE A 120 -30.97 -22.12 -5.07
CA PHE A 120 -31.45 -21.18 -6.08
C PHE A 120 -30.64 -19.89 -6.10
N ALA A 121 -30.35 -19.32 -4.92
CA ALA A 121 -29.64 -18.05 -4.83
C ALA A 121 -28.17 -18.15 -5.29
N LYS A 122 -27.48 -19.27 -4.98
CA LYS A 122 -26.08 -19.47 -5.38
C LYS A 122 -25.92 -19.55 -6.91
N GLN A 123 -26.89 -20.15 -7.59
CA GLN A 123 -26.87 -20.34 -9.05
C GLN A 123 -26.95 -19.03 -9.85
N HIS A 124 -27.42 -17.95 -9.23
CA HIS A 124 -27.60 -16.63 -9.85
C HIS A 124 -26.60 -15.56 -9.36
N LEU A 125 -25.75 -15.87 -8.37
CA LEU A 125 -24.73 -14.95 -7.83
C LEU A 125 -23.33 -15.21 -8.39
N ASP A 126 -23.05 -16.45 -8.78
CA ASP A 126 -21.74 -16.87 -9.32
C ASP A 126 -21.65 -16.73 -10.86
N ALA A 127 -22.62 -16.06 -11.50
CA ALA A 127 -22.71 -15.78 -12.94
C ALA A 127 -22.39 -14.32 -13.25
#